data_AF-A0A660Y2X1-F1
#
_entry.id   AF-A0A660Y2X1-F1
#
_cell.length_a   1.000
_cell.length_b   1.000
_cell.length_c   1.000
_cell.angle_alpha   90.00
_cell.angle_beta   90.00
_cell.angle_gamma   90.00
#
_symmetry.space_group_name_H-M   'P 1'
#
loop_
_entity.id
_entity.type
_entity.pdbx_description
1 polymer ?
#
loop_
_entity_poly.entity_id
_entity_poly.type
_entity_poly.pdbx_seq_one_letter_code
_entity_poly.pdbx_strand_id
1 'polypeptide(L)'
;MKKTDFSFLPEKKQLLYEQLARSYRIKERQKNILWTPFEGKLIDSKIALISVAGAYLKGGKTFTKDSSNQNYNYLAIDINFNRDNLEFMALDWETSEAEKDFNVVLPIERLVLLQKEGLIGKVNENLFSFSGTNDNRDLLSKSIKKLSKQMEKEECRGALIIPCSAKTAETACLIANQLEACNLSTVLLTPFYEQALVMSPPRCAFINFPFGRILGNAEHITLHTAILRDTLRLFEKAKIPGEILSLNFIWSHGKVPNW
;
A
#
# COMPACT_ATOMS: atom_id res chain seq x y z
N MET A 1 -12.16 18.49 -11.03
CA MET A 1 -12.31 17.26 -10.21
C MET A 1 -10.99 16.51 -10.25
N LYS A 2 -10.41 16.17 -9.08
CA LYS A 2 -9.20 15.35 -9.03
C LYS A 2 -9.52 13.96 -9.61
N LYS A 3 -8.67 13.45 -10.50
CA LYS A 3 -8.80 12.15 -11.16
C LYS A 3 -7.42 11.50 -11.29
N THR A 4 -7.38 10.18 -11.40
CA THR A 4 -6.13 9.49 -11.73
C THR A 4 -5.77 9.82 -13.18
N ASP A 5 -4.50 10.18 -13.41
CA ASP A 5 -3.95 10.29 -14.75
C ASP A 5 -3.38 8.94 -15.16
N PHE A 6 -3.67 8.50 -16.38
CA PHE A 6 -3.15 7.25 -16.94
C PHE A 6 -2.29 7.51 -18.17
N SER A 7 -1.98 8.77 -18.48
CA SER A 7 -1.25 9.20 -19.68
C SER A 7 0.18 8.62 -19.79
N PHE A 8 0.76 8.23 -18.65
CA PHE A 8 2.06 7.58 -18.57
C PHE A 8 2.03 6.08 -18.92
N LEU A 9 0.84 5.45 -18.99
CA LEU A 9 0.68 4.03 -19.31
C LEU A 9 0.66 3.77 -20.82
N PRO A 10 0.94 2.54 -21.27
CA PRO A 10 0.70 2.12 -22.65
C PRO A 10 -0.77 2.30 -23.03
N GLU A 11 -1.05 2.64 -24.28
CA GLU A 11 -2.38 3.02 -24.76
C GLU A 11 -3.49 2.01 -24.38
N LYS A 12 -3.22 0.70 -24.57
CA LYS A 12 -4.16 -0.36 -24.19
C LYS A 12 -4.51 -0.34 -22.70
N LYS A 13 -3.51 -0.10 -21.84
CA LYS A 13 -3.69 -0.01 -20.38
C LYS A 13 -4.39 1.30 -20.00
N GLN A 14 -4.03 2.40 -20.65
CA GLN A 14 -4.70 3.69 -20.46
C GLN A 14 -6.20 3.57 -20.70
N LEU A 15 -6.62 2.97 -21.82
CA LEU A 15 -8.04 2.74 -22.14
C LEU A 15 -8.72 1.85 -21.11
N LEU A 16 -8.08 0.73 -20.73
CA LEU A 16 -8.60 -0.20 -19.72
C LEU A 16 -8.85 0.49 -18.38
N TYR A 17 -7.87 1.22 -17.87
CA TYR A 17 -7.96 1.84 -16.55
C TYR A 17 -8.83 3.10 -16.55
N GLU A 18 -8.94 3.83 -17.67
CA GLU A 18 -9.95 4.90 -17.79
C GLU A 18 -11.38 4.33 -17.80
N GLN A 19 -11.62 3.19 -18.45
CA GLN A 19 -12.92 2.50 -18.36
C GLN A 19 -13.22 2.05 -16.93
N LEU A 20 -12.22 1.46 -16.25
CA LEU A 20 -12.37 1.08 -14.84
C LEU A 20 -12.64 2.29 -13.95
N ALA A 21 -11.91 3.40 -14.12
CA ALA A 21 -12.11 4.63 -13.37
C ALA A 21 -13.52 5.20 -13.59
N ARG A 22 -14.02 5.21 -14.83
CA ARG A 22 -15.41 5.60 -15.14
C ARG A 22 -16.42 4.76 -14.37
N SER A 23 -16.18 3.45 -14.24
CA SER A 23 -17.07 2.58 -13.46
C SER A 23 -17.10 2.92 -11.97
N TYR A 24 -16.01 3.44 -11.40
CA TYR A 24 -15.98 3.90 -10.00
C TYR A 24 -16.60 5.29 -9.83
N ARG A 25 -16.46 6.20 -10.81
CA ARG A 25 -17.03 7.56 -10.75
C ARG A 25 -18.56 7.58 -10.59
N ILE A 26 -19.25 6.52 -11.00
CA ILE A 26 -20.71 6.39 -10.90
C ILE A 26 -21.18 5.62 -9.65
N LYS A 27 -20.26 5.03 -8.87
CA LYS A 27 -20.61 4.26 -7.66
C LYS A 27 -20.81 5.22 -6.48
N GLU A 28 -21.73 4.86 -5.59
CA GLU A 28 -21.84 5.53 -4.30
C GLU A 28 -20.61 5.27 -3.45
N ARG A 29 -20.21 6.29 -2.68
CA ARG A 29 -19.14 6.16 -1.69
C ARG A 29 -19.63 5.37 -0.49
N GLN A 30 -18.74 4.59 0.11
CA GLN A 30 -18.98 3.97 1.41
C GLN A 30 -19.21 5.09 2.45
N LYS A 31 -20.34 5.00 3.17
CA LYS A 31 -20.79 6.00 4.15
C LYS A 31 -20.30 5.72 5.57
N ASN A 32 -20.27 4.43 5.96
CA ASN A 32 -19.87 4.01 7.30
C ASN A 32 -18.37 3.68 7.30
N ILE A 33 -17.57 4.64 7.74
CA ILE A 33 -16.12 4.52 7.79
C ILE A 33 -15.73 4.33 9.25
N LEU A 34 -15.23 3.14 9.57
CA LEU A 34 -14.66 2.88 10.88
C LEU A 34 -13.32 3.57 10.98
N TRP A 35 -13.13 4.32 12.06
CA TRP A 35 -11.95 5.14 12.28
C TRP A 35 -11.46 4.92 13.70
N THR A 36 -10.31 4.28 13.81
CA THR A 36 -9.53 4.17 15.04
C THR A 36 -8.64 5.40 15.14
N PRO A 37 -8.79 6.27 16.14
CA PRO A 37 -7.87 7.39 16.37
C PRO A 37 -6.42 6.92 16.48
N PHE A 38 -5.49 7.69 15.90
CA PHE A 38 -4.07 7.47 16.13
C PHE A 38 -3.69 8.22 17.40
N GLU A 39 -3.46 7.50 18.48
CA GLU A 39 -3.11 8.09 19.77
C GLU A 39 -1.59 8.19 19.95
N GLY A 40 -1.13 9.35 20.39
CA GLY A 40 0.29 9.63 20.61
C GLY A 40 0.93 10.33 19.41
N LYS A 41 2.25 10.27 19.35
CA LYS A 41 3.06 10.85 18.27
C LYS A 41 3.77 9.75 17.50
N LEU A 42 3.99 9.98 16.21
CA LEU A 42 4.72 9.05 15.35
C LEU A 42 6.10 8.71 15.92
N ILE A 43 6.81 9.71 16.42
CA ILE A 43 8.15 9.56 17.01
C ILE A 43 8.20 8.65 18.23
N ASP A 44 7.07 8.41 18.91
CA ASP A 44 6.98 7.51 20.06
C ASP A 44 6.32 6.16 19.69
N SER A 45 6.02 5.96 18.40
CA SER A 45 5.18 4.86 17.92
C SER A 45 5.96 3.84 17.11
N LYS A 46 5.62 2.55 17.31
CA LYS A 46 6.02 1.47 16.41
C LYS A 46 5.04 1.38 15.23
N ILE A 47 5.56 1.43 14.00
CA ILE A 47 4.77 1.36 12.76
C ILE A 47 5.13 0.10 11.98
N ALA A 48 4.11 -0.65 11.56
CA ALA A 48 4.26 -1.79 10.66
C ALA A 48 4.12 -1.39 9.20
N LEU A 49 4.85 -2.07 8.31
CA LEU A 49 4.68 -1.93 6.86
C LEU A 49 3.86 -3.09 6.32
N ILE A 50 2.82 -2.78 5.56
CA ILE A 50 2.06 -3.72 4.74
C ILE A 50 2.30 -3.38 3.27
N SER A 51 2.92 -4.29 2.53
CA SER A 51 3.01 -4.18 1.06
C SER A 51 1.97 -5.11 0.43
N VAL A 52 1.24 -4.62 -0.56
CA VAL A 52 0.27 -5.41 -1.34
C VAL A 52 0.85 -5.72 -2.73
N ALA A 53 2.17 -5.76 -2.86
CA ALA A 53 2.88 -6.04 -4.12
C ALA A 53 3.10 -7.54 -4.37
N GLY A 54 2.67 -8.43 -3.46
CA GLY A 54 2.91 -9.87 -3.58
C GLY A 54 4.36 -10.28 -3.38
N ALA A 55 5.09 -9.59 -2.50
CA ALA A 55 6.47 -9.91 -2.16
C ALA A 55 6.58 -11.24 -1.39
N TYR A 56 7.57 -12.08 -1.71
CA TYR A 56 7.91 -13.30 -0.97
C TYR A 56 9.42 -13.58 -1.05
N LEU A 57 9.91 -14.47 -0.18
CA LEU A 57 11.30 -14.92 -0.19
C LEU A 57 11.45 -16.31 -0.84
N LYS A 58 12.46 -16.49 -1.70
CA LYS A 58 12.86 -17.78 -2.27
C LYS A 58 13.08 -18.82 -1.17
N GLY A 59 12.62 -20.05 -1.41
CA GLY A 59 12.74 -21.17 -0.46
C GLY A 59 11.74 -21.14 0.71
N GLY A 60 10.92 -20.09 0.81
CA GLY A 60 9.86 -19.97 1.82
C GLY A 60 8.46 -20.27 1.28
N LYS A 61 7.45 -19.81 2.03
CA LYS A 61 6.06 -19.75 1.53
C LYS A 61 5.97 -18.69 0.43
N THR A 62 5.23 -18.98 -0.63
CA THR A 62 5.09 -18.12 -1.79
C THR A 62 3.62 -17.83 -2.09
N PHE A 63 3.39 -16.88 -2.99
CA PHE A 63 2.11 -16.75 -3.67
C PHE A 63 2.13 -17.49 -5.00
N THR A 64 0.98 -17.90 -5.49
CA THR A 64 0.84 -18.64 -6.76
C THR A 64 -0.07 -17.93 -7.74
N LYS A 65 0.21 -18.04 -9.03
CA LYS A 65 -0.67 -17.48 -10.07
C LYS A 65 -2.05 -18.17 -10.11
N ASP A 66 -2.12 -19.41 -9.67
CA ASP A 66 -3.38 -20.16 -9.57
C ASP A 66 -4.24 -19.68 -8.39
N SER A 67 -5.55 -19.91 -8.50
CA SER A 67 -6.49 -19.64 -7.41
C SER A 67 -6.24 -20.60 -6.25
N SER A 68 -5.37 -20.19 -5.33
CA SER A 68 -4.98 -20.93 -4.13
C SER A 68 -5.38 -20.17 -2.88
N ASN A 69 -5.90 -20.89 -1.88
CA ASN A 69 -6.26 -20.32 -0.58
C ASN A 69 -5.06 -19.64 0.12
N GLN A 70 -3.83 -20.00 -0.23
CA GLN A 70 -2.63 -19.37 0.33
C GLN A 70 -2.51 -17.89 -0.08
N ASN A 71 -3.04 -17.50 -1.25
CA ASN A 71 -2.95 -16.13 -1.76
C ASN A 71 -3.72 -15.10 -0.92
N TYR A 72 -4.66 -15.55 -0.09
CA TYR A 72 -5.43 -14.70 0.82
C TYR A 72 -4.74 -14.51 2.18
N ASN A 73 -3.70 -15.29 2.47
CA ASN A 73 -2.91 -15.15 3.68
C ASN A 73 -1.78 -14.14 3.47
N TYR A 74 -1.42 -13.41 4.53
CA TYR A 74 -0.20 -12.60 4.50
C TYR A 74 1.05 -13.47 4.72
N LEU A 75 2.18 -13.00 4.20
CA LEU A 75 3.51 -13.48 4.55
C LEU A 75 4.18 -12.45 5.46
N ALA A 76 4.69 -12.89 6.61
CA ALA A 76 5.56 -12.07 7.44
C ALA A 76 7.01 -12.24 6.96
N ILE A 77 7.70 -11.14 6.72
CA ILE A 77 9.07 -11.10 6.21
C ILE A 77 9.90 -10.26 7.18
N ASP A 78 10.94 -10.85 7.77
CA ASP A 78 11.89 -10.13 8.62
C ASP A 78 12.51 -8.97 7.84
N ILE A 79 12.56 -7.78 8.41
CA ILE A 79 13.05 -6.58 7.70
C ILE A 79 14.54 -6.65 7.30
N ASN A 80 15.30 -7.61 7.85
CA ASN A 80 16.70 -7.89 7.53
C ASN A 80 16.85 -9.06 6.54
N PHE A 81 15.80 -9.40 5.79
CA PHE A 81 15.83 -10.45 4.78
C PHE A 81 17.00 -10.29 3.78
N ASN A 82 17.47 -11.41 3.23
CA ASN A 82 18.42 -11.34 2.11
C ASN A 82 17.69 -10.87 0.85
N ARG A 83 18.12 -9.71 0.34
CA ARG A 83 17.56 -9.05 -0.84
C ARG A 83 17.56 -9.94 -2.09
N ASP A 84 18.60 -10.77 -2.27
CA ASP A 84 18.73 -11.67 -3.43
C ASP A 84 17.63 -12.75 -3.49
N ASN A 85 16.96 -12.97 -2.35
CA ASN A 85 15.86 -13.91 -2.22
C ASN A 85 14.49 -13.26 -2.43
N LEU A 86 14.39 -11.94 -2.57
CA LEU A 86 13.10 -11.27 -2.73
C LEU A 86 12.57 -11.45 -4.17
N GLU A 87 11.32 -11.88 -4.28
CA GLU A 87 10.58 -11.94 -5.53
C GLU A 87 9.18 -11.36 -5.36
N PHE A 88 8.51 -11.07 -6.48
CA PHE A 88 7.14 -10.55 -6.51
C PHE A 88 6.22 -11.42 -7.36
N MET A 89 5.03 -11.69 -6.83
CA MET A 89 3.91 -12.18 -7.64
C MET A 89 3.07 -10.99 -8.12
N ALA A 90 3.46 -10.39 -9.24
CA ALA A 90 2.72 -9.29 -9.83
C ALA A 90 1.42 -9.75 -10.51
N LEU A 91 0.28 -9.18 -10.10
CA LEU A 91 -1.04 -9.50 -10.65
C LEU A 91 -1.39 -8.64 -11.88
N ASP A 92 -1.22 -7.33 -11.76
CA ASP A 92 -1.65 -6.33 -12.74
C ASP A 92 -0.75 -5.08 -12.73
N TRP A 93 0.56 -5.28 -12.62
CA TRP A 93 1.56 -4.22 -12.68
C TRP A 93 2.89 -4.72 -13.24
N GLU A 94 3.73 -3.78 -13.66
CA GLU A 94 5.02 -4.03 -14.31
C GLU A 94 6.16 -3.84 -13.32
N THR A 95 7.07 -4.82 -13.22
CA THR A 95 7.99 -5.01 -12.08
C THR A 95 9.37 -4.38 -12.25
N SER A 96 9.75 -3.90 -13.43
CA SER A 96 11.15 -3.52 -13.73
C SER A 96 11.79 -2.50 -12.77
N GLU A 97 11.03 -1.54 -12.25
CA GLU A 97 11.59 -0.60 -11.25
C GLU A 97 11.71 -1.23 -9.86
N ALA A 98 10.78 -2.12 -9.49
CA ALA A 98 10.84 -2.85 -8.22
C ALA A 98 11.93 -3.93 -8.22
N GLU A 99 12.28 -4.48 -9.38
CA GLU A 99 13.41 -5.41 -9.55
C GLU A 99 14.77 -4.71 -9.39
N LYS A 100 14.86 -3.43 -9.76
CA LYS A 100 16.05 -2.60 -9.52
C LYS A 100 16.12 -2.11 -8.07
N ASP A 101 15.00 -1.61 -7.55
CA ASP A 101 14.87 -1.15 -6.17
C ASP A 101 13.49 -1.50 -5.62
N PHE A 102 13.42 -2.54 -4.79
CA PHE A 102 12.17 -3.00 -4.20
C PHE A 102 11.49 -1.90 -3.36
N ASN A 103 12.22 -0.88 -2.91
CA ASN A 103 11.65 0.22 -2.13
C ASN A 103 10.60 1.02 -2.91
N VAL A 104 10.54 0.88 -4.24
CA VAL A 104 9.50 1.49 -5.06
C VAL A 104 8.09 1.01 -4.66
N VAL A 105 7.94 -0.22 -4.17
CA VAL A 105 6.65 -0.84 -3.78
C VAL A 105 6.66 -1.50 -2.38
N LEU A 106 7.85 -1.69 -1.81
CA LEU A 106 8.10 -2.28 -0.49
C LEU A 106 9.17 -1.42 0.23
N PRO A 107 8.81 -0.21 0.69
CA PRO A 107 9.76 0.83 1.10
C PRO A 107 10.36 0.63 2.51
N ILE A 108 10.78 -0.58 2.85
CA ILE A 108 11.22 -0.89 4.20
C ILE A 108 12.51 -0.16 4.57
N GLU A 109 13.47 -0.03 3.64
CA GLU A 109 14.72 0.68 3.93
C GLU A 109 14.47 2.17 4.09
N ARG A 110 13.52 2.72 3.31
CA ARG A 110 13.11 4.13 3.43
C ARG A 110 12.39 4.39 4.74
N LEU A 111 11.59 3.44 5.22
CA LEU A 111 10.95 3.53 6.53
C LEU A 111 11.98 3.49 7.68
N VAL A 112 13.02 2.65 7.56
CA VAL A 112 14.15 2.63 8.50
C VAL A 112 14.94 3.94 8.48
N LEU A 113 15.11 4.57 7.31
CA LEU A 113 15.71 5.92 7.24
C LEU A 113 14.85 6.95 7.99
N LEU A 114 13.53 6.94 7.78
CA LEU A 114 12.61 7.85 8.48
C LEU A 114 12.58 7.61 10.00
N GLN A 115 12.83 6.37 10.47
CA GLN A 115 13.05 6.09 11.88
C GLN A 115 14.34 6.76 12.39
N LYS A 116 15.45 6.63 11.66
CA LYS A 116 16.74 7.27 12.02
C LYS A 116 16.65 8.80 12.04
N GLU A 117 15.82 9.38 11.18
CA GLU A 117 15.53 10.82 11.15
C GLU A 117 14.59 11.28 12.26
N GLY A 118 14.04 10.37 13.06
CA GLY A 118 13.11 10.70 14.14
C GLY A 118 11.72 11.12 13.65
N LEU A 119 11.28 10.64 12.47
CA LEU A 119 9.88 10.77 12.07
C LEU A 119 8.99 9.76 12.82
N ILE A 120 9.46 8.51 12.94
CA ILE A 120 8.78 7.42 13.64
C ILE A 120 9.68 6.86 14.74
N GLY A 121 9.09 6.32 15.80
CA GLY A 121 9.85 5.75 16.92
C GLY A 121 10.52 4.44 16.53
N LYS A 122 9.76 3.51 15.95
CA LYS A 122 10.27 2.20 15.56
C LYS A 122 9.55 1.62 14.34
N VAL A 123 10.28 0.90 13.50
CA VAL A 123 9.75 0.02 12.46
C VAL A 123 9.53 -1.37 13.05
N ASN A 124 8.39 -1.99 12.75
CA ASN A 124 8.13 -3.36 13.17
C ASN A 124 9.17 -4.33 12.60
N GLU A 125 9.53 -5.34 13.38
CA GLU A 125 10.56 -6.34 13.05
C GLU A 125 10.20 -7.17 11.80
N ASN A 126 8.91 -7.34 11.53
CA ASN A 126 8.40 -7.95 10.31
C ASN A 126 7.60 -6.93 9.48
N LEU A 127 7.82 -6.94 8.17
CA LEU A 127 6.85 -6.40 7.22
C LEU A 127 5.87 -7.49 6.79
N PHE A 128 4.70 -7.09 6.35
CA PHE A 128 3.63 -8.00 5.96
C PHE A 128 3.29 -7.84 4.50
N SER A 129 3.37 -8.93 3.75
CA SER A 129 3.12 -8.97 2.32
C SER A 129 1.77 -9.63 2.03
N PHE A 130 0.96 -8.98 1.19
CA PHE A 130 -0.24 -9.54 0.58
C PHE A 130 -0.08 -9.58 -0.94
N SER A 131 -0.70 -10.57 -1.57
CA SER A 131 -0.69 -10.74 -3.03
C SER A 131 -1.52 -9.71 -3.81
N GLY A 132 -2.57 -9.15 -3.18
CA GLY A 132 -3.62 -8.39 -3.86
C GLY A 132 -4.82 -9.23 -4.34
N THR A 133 -4.87 -10.52 -4.01
CA THR A 133 -6.06 -11.37 -4.25
C THR A 133 -7.14 -11.11 -3.21
N ASN A 134 -8.39 -10.90 -3.64
CA ASN A 134 -9.49 -10.44 -2.78
C ASN A 134 -10.89 -10.98 -3.14
N ASP A 135 -10.99 -11.91 -4.08
CA ASP A 135 -12.26 -12.50 -4.55
C ASP A 135 -12.93 -13.36 -3.46
N ASN A 136 -12.16 -14.09 -2.64
CA ASN A 136 -12.66 -14.70 -1.41
C ASN A 136 -12.51 -13.78 -0.19
N ARG A 137 -13.58 -13.03 0.11
CA ARG A 137 -13.62 -12.04 1.21
C ARG A 137 -13.52 -12.66 2.60
N ASP A 138 -14.00 -13.89 2.78
CA ASP A 138 -13.96 -14.56 4.09
C ASP A 138 -12.54 -14.99 4.46
N LEU A 139 -11.79 -15.56 3.50
CA LEU A 139 -10.39 -15.94 3.72
C LEU A 139 -9.51 -14.71 3.97
N LEU A 140 -9.68 -13.66 3.16
CA LEU A 140 -8.97 -12.40 3.36
C LEU A 140 -9.31 -11.81 4.74
N SER A 141 -10.58 -11.82 5.14
CA SER A 141 -11.01 -11.30 6.43
C SER A 141 -10.41 -12.07 7.61
N LYS A 142 -10.34 -13.41 7.53
CA LYS A 142 -9.66 -14.24 8.54
C LYS A 142 -8.17 -13.91 8.64
N SER A 143 -7.51 -13.72 7.51
CA SER A 143 -6.09 -13.33 7.43
C SER A 143 -5.84 -11.96 8.08
N ILE A 144 -6.66 -10.94 7.76
CA ILE A 144 -6.53 -9.60 8.34
C ILE A 144 -6.78 -9.61 9.86
N LYS A 145 -7.76 -10.38 10.35
CA LYS A 145 -7.99 -10.52 11.81
C LYS A 145 -6.79 -11.17 12.52
N LYS A 146 -6.16 -12.16 11.89
CA LYS A 146 -4.93 -12.77 12.42
C LYS A 146 -3.78 -11.75 12.44
N LEU A 147 -3.65 -10.95 11.39
CA LEU A 147 -2.65 -9.89 11.29
C LEU A 147 -2.82 -8.84 12.39
N SER A 148 -4.04 -8.35 12.60
CA SER A 148 -4.34 -7.38 13.67
C SER A 148 -3.92 -7.90 15.04
N LYS A 149 -4.26 -9.15 15.39
CA LYS A 149 -3.83 -9.77 16.65
C LYS A 149 -2.30 -9.92 16.77
N GLN A 150 -1.61 -10.12 15.64
CA GLN A 150 -0.15 -10.19 15.63
C GLN A 150 0.45 -8.79 15.88
N MET A 151 -0.03 -7.77 15.17
CA MET A 151 0.43 -6.38 15.33
C MET A 151 0.14 -5.83 16.73
N GLU A 152 -0.98 -6.22 17.34
CA GLU A 152 -1.30 -5.89 18.74
C GLU A 152 -0.25 -6.48 19.71
N LYS A 153 0.10 -7.76 19.55
CA LYS A 153 1.15 -8.42 20.35
C LYS A 153 2.55 -7.83 20.10
N GLU A 154 2.80 -7.37 18.89
CA GLU A 154 4.05 -6.70 18.50
C GLU A 154 4.05 -5.22 18.92
N GLU A 155 3.00 -4.73 19.59
CA GLU A 155 2.85 -3.35 20.08
C GLU A 155 2.92 -2.31 18.95
N CYS A 156 2.45 -2.67 17.76
CA CYS A 156 2.32 -1.73 16.64
C CYS A 156 1.19 -0.74 16.91
N ARG A 157 1.50 0.56 16.86
CA ARG A 157 0.50 1.63 17.03
C ARG A 157 -0.26 1.92 15.73
N GLY A 158 0.34 1.62 14.57
CA GLY A 158 -0.33 1.74 13.29
C GLY A 158 0.36 1.00 12.16
N ALA A 159 -0.32 0.91 11.02
CA ALA A 159 0.19 0.26 9.81
C ALA A 159 0.17 1.19 8.59
N LEU A 160 1.31 1.30 7.92
CA LEU A 160 1.45 1.92 6.60
C LEU A 160 1.16 0.88 5.52
N ILE A 161 0.25 1.17 4.60
CA ILE A 161 -0.18 0.25 3.55
C ILE A 161 0.21 0.78 2.18
N ILE A 162 0.97 -0.03 1.42
CA ILE A 162 1.52 0.30 0.11
C ILE A 162 1.03 -0.72 -0.94
N PRO A 163 0.01 -0.40 -1.75
CA PRO A 163 -0.32 -1.09 -2.98
C PRO A 163 0.58 -0.63 -4.14
N CYS A 164 0.42 -1.22 -5.32
CA CYS A 164 1.19 -0.86 -6.50
C CYS A 164 0.37 -0.81 -7.81
N SER A 165 -0.93 -1.10 -7.79
CA SER A 165 -1.78 -1.27 -8.97
C SER A 165 -3.26 -1.07 -8.65
N ALA A 166 -4.15 -1.19 -9.63
CA ALA A 166 -5.60 -1.11 -9.40
C ALA A 166 -6.12 -2.28 -8.53
N LYS A 167 -5.72 -3.52 -8.80
CA LYS A 167 -6.17 -4.69 -8.03
C LYS A 167 -5.60 -4.69 -6.61
N THR A 168 -4.34 -4.31 -6.47
CA THR A 168 -3.67 -4.25 -5.16
C THR A 168 -4.20 -3.07 -4.33
N ALA A 169 -4.54 -1.93 -4.95
CA ALA A 169 -5.19 -0.79 -4.29
C ALA A 169 -6.58 -1.14 -3.77
N GLU A 170 -7.35 -1.96 -4.50
CA GLU A 170 -8.63 -2.49 -3.99
C GLU A 170 -8.42 -3.23 -2.69
N THR A 171 -7.50 -4.19 -2.71
CA THR A 171 -7.18 -5.06 -1.57
C THR A 171 -6.63 -4.24 -0.40
N ALA A 172 -5.80 -3.23 -0.68
CA ALA A 172 -5.29 -2.31 0.33
C ALA A 172 -6.40 -1.51 1.01
N CYS A 173 -7.42 -1.03 0.28
CA CYS A 173 -8.59 -0.38 0.88
C CYS A 173 -9.36 -1.33 1.80
N LEU A 174 -9.47 -2.62 1.44
CA LEU A 174 -10.11 -3.63 2.29
C LEU A 174 -9.32 -3.89 3.56
N ILE A 175 -8.00 -4.05 3.44
CA ILE A 175 -7.10 -4.24 4.58
C ILE A 175 -7.19 -3.04 5.53
N ALA A 176 -7.11 -1.81 5.01
CA ALA A 176 -7.19 -0.58 5.80
C ALA A 176 -8.48 -0.51 6.62
N ASN A 177 -9.63 -0.61 5.95
CA ASN A 177 -10.94 -0.56 6.59
C ASN A 177 -11.10 -1.65 7.66
N GLN A 178 -10.62 -2.85 7.40
CA GLN A 178 -10.80 -3.97 8.32
C GLN A 178 -9.82 -3.93 9.51
N LEU A 179 -8.58 -3.47 9.33
CA LEU A 179 -7.66 -3.24 10.45
C LEU A 179 -8.17 -2.13 11.38
N GLU A 180 -8.74 -1.06 10.81
CA GLU A 180 -9.37 0.02 11.59
C GLU A 180 -10.62 -0.46 12.32
N ALA A 181 -11.34 -1.44 11.77
CA ALA A 181 -12.42 -2.13 12.50
C ALA A 181 -11.91 -3.00 13.66
N CYS A 182 -10.62 -3.34 13.67
CA CYS A 182 -9.95 -4.11 14.73
C CYS A 182 -9.12 -3.22 15.67
N ASN A 183 -9.44 -1.93 15.77
CA ASN A 183 -8.75 -0.96 16.63
C ASN A 183 -7.26 -0.75 16.29
N LEU A 184 -6.86 -0.97 15.03
CA LEU A 184 -5.51 -0.65 14.56
C LEU A 184 -5.58 0.50 13.55
N SER A 185 -4.97 1.63 13.88
CA SER A 185 -4.90 2.79 12.98
C SER A 185 -4.07 2.47 11.74
N THR A 186 -4.52 2.90 10.57
CA THR A 186 -3.85 2.67 9.29
C THR A 186 -3.68 3.94 8.50
N VAL A 187 -2.66 3.98 7.63
CA VAL A 187 -2.57 4.97 6.56
C VAL A 187 -2.27 4.27 5.24
N LEU A 188 -3.04 4.62 4.21
CA LEU A 188 -2.91 4.07 2.86
C LEU A 188 -2.31 5.12 1.91
N LEU A 189 -1.30 4.73 1.13
CA LEU A 189 -0.89 5.48 -0.06
C LEU A 189 -1.53 4.82 -1.29
N THR A 190 -2.48 5.46 -1.96
CA THR A 190 -3.14 4.89 -3.14
C THR A 190 -2.64 5.52 -4.45
N PRO A 191 -2.41 4.73 -5.52
CA PRO A 191 -2.18 5.23 -6.86
C PRO A 191 -3.48 5.42 -7.66
N PHE A 192 -4.65 5.06 -7.09
CA PHE A 192 -5.92 5.08 -7.79
C PHE A 192 -6.99 5.85 -6.99
N TYR A 193 -7.21 7.12 -7.38
CA TYR A 193 -8.08 8.06 -6.68
C TYR A 193 -9.55 7.63 -6.70
N GLU A 194 -10.10 7.30 -7.86
CA GLU A 194 -11.51 6.97 -8.02
C GLU A 194 -11.93 5.77 -7.18
N GLN A 195 -11.06 4.77 -7.09
CA GLN A 195 -11.30 3.57 -6.29
C GLN A 195 -11.29 3.90 -4.79
N ALA A 196 -10.27 4.62 -4.32
CA ALA A 196 -10.21 5.07 -2.93
C ALA A 196 -11.41 5.95 -2.57
N LEU A 197 -11.89 6.78 -3.49
CA LEU A 197 -13.06 7.64 -3.27
C LEU A 197 -14.33 6.83 -2.98
N VAL A 198 -14.50 5.69 -3.66
CA VAL A 198 -15.65 4.81 -3.47
C VAL A 198 -15.50 3.96 -2.21
N MET A 199 -14.31 3.44 -1.96
CA MET A 199 -14.03 2.52 -0.85
C MET A 199 -13.73 3.22 0.49
N SER A 200 -13.60 4.55 0.47
CA SER A 200 -13.40 5.42 1.62
C SER A 200 -12.43 4.87 2.69
N PRO A 201 -11.17 4.50 2.32
CA PRO A 201 -10.19 4.04 3.29
C PRO A 201 -9.99 5.08 4.40
N PRO A 202 -9.86 4.68 5.68
CA PRO A 202 -9.96 5.63 6.80
C PRO A 202 -9.01 6.82 6.67
N ARG A 203 -7.69 6.59 6.58
CA ARG A 203 -6.68 7.63 6.27
C ARG A 203 -6.00 7.33 4.96
N CYS A 204 -6.02 8.27 4.01
CA CYS A 204 -5.55 8.01 2.66
C CYS A 204 -4.78 9.19 2.06
N ALA A 205 -3.59 8.91 1.55
CA ALA A 205 -2.85 9.76 0.64
C ALA A 205 -3.03 9.25 -0.79
N PHE A 206 -3.22 10.14 -1.76
CA PHE A 206 -3.22 9.82 -3.18
C PHE A 206 -1.96 10.34 -3.85
N ILE A 207 -1.28 9.47 -4.60
CA ILE A 207 -0.15 9.80 -5.45
C ILE A 207 -0.49 9.46 -6.90
N ASN A 208 -0.33 10.42 -7.81
CA ASN A 208 -0.70 10.23 -9.21
C ASN A 208 0.49 9.71 -10.04
N PHE A 209 1.04 8.58 -9.62
CA PHE A 209 2.18 7.92 -10.26
C PHE A 209 1.75 6.63 -10.96
N PRO A 210 2.54 6.13 -11.93
CA PRO A 210 2.23 4.88 -12.60
C PRO A 210 2.15 3.68 -11.67
N PHE A 211 1.31 2.72 -12.04
CA PHE A 211 1.31 1.42 -11.39
C PHE A 211 2.69 0.77 -11.49
N GLY A 212 3.10 0.11 -10.41
CA GLY A 212 4.44 -0.42 -10.18
C GLY A 212 5.47 0.62 -9.73
N ARG A 213 5.11 1.91 -9.70
CA ARG A 213 6.03 3.04 -9.42
C ARG A 213 5.46 3.99 -8.38
N ILE A 214 4.78 3.46 -7.35
CA ILE A 214 4.01 4.28 -6.40
C ILE A 214 4.88 5.29 -5.62
N LEU A 215 6.16 4.99 -5.41
CA LEU A 215 7.12 5.92 -4.82
C LEU A 215 8.05 6.62 -5.83
N GLY A 216 7.91 6.36 -7.12
CA GLY A 216 8.77 6.94 -8.17
C GLY A 216 9.64 5.90 -8.88
N ASN A 217 10.72 6.37 -9.50
CA ASN A 217 11.74 5.51 -10.09
C ASN A 217 12.61 4.84 -9.02
N ALA A 218 13.25 3.74 -9.39
CA ALA A 218 14.26 3.07 -8.61
C ALA A 218 15.39 4.02 -8.18
N GLU A 219 15.99 3.74 -7.02
CA GLU A 219 17.17 4.45 -6.47
C GLU A 219 16.95 5.94 -6.14
N HIS A 220 15.73 6.48 -6.31
CA HIS A 220 15.42 7.88 -5.98
C HIS A 220 15.06 8.06 -4.48
N ILE A 221 16.03 7.79 -3.60
CA ILE A 221 15.87 7.77 -2.14
C ILE A 221 15.12 9.00 -1.59
N THR A 222 15.51 10.21 -2.02
CA THR A 222 14.88 11.46 -1.56
C THR A 222 13.39 11.55 -1.93
N LEU A 223 13.00 11.10 -3.13
CA LEU A 223 11.61 11.11 -3.56
C LEU A 223 10.80 10.08 -2.77
N HIS A 224 11.33 8.86 -2.62
CA HIS A 224 10.68 7.80 -1.86
C HIS A 224 10.40 8.26 -0.42
N THR A 225 11.44 8.77 0.25
CA THR A 225 11.34 9.23 1.64
C THR A 225 10.41 10.43 1.79
N ALA A 226 10.39 11.37 0.84
CA ALA A 226 9.48 12.51 0.86
C ALA A 226 8.01 12.08 0.76
N ILE A 227 7.68 11.19 -0.18
CA ILE A 227 6.32 10.66 -0.36
C ILE A 227 5.86 9.91 0.89
N LEU A 228 6.73 9.05 1.44
CA LEU A 228 6.43 8.30 2.66
C LEU A 228 6.24 9.21 3.87
N ARG A 229 7.07 10.25 4.02
CA ARG A 229 6.96 11.22 5.11
C ARG A 229 5.61 11.92 5.07
N ASP A 230 5.19 12.40 3.91
CA ASP A 230 3.91 13.10 3.78
C ASP A 230 2.72 12.15 3.94
N THR A 231 2.87 10.88 3.54
CA THR A 231 1.89 9.82 3.82
C THR A 231 1.77 9.57 5.31
N LEU A 232 2.88 9.25 6.00
CA LEU A 232 2.90 8.92 7.43
C LEU A 232 2.31 10.04 8.30
N ARG A 233 2.57 11.31 7.95
CA ARG A 233 2.00 12.47 8.65
C ARG A 233 0.47 12.47 8.73
N LEU A 234 -0.23 11.71 7.89
CA LEU A 234 -1.67 11.56 7.99
C LEU A 234 -2.12 10.85 9.27
N PHE A 235 -1.28 10.04 9.92
CA PHE A 235 -1.60 9.50 11.23
C PHE A 235 -1.98 10.60 12.22
N GLU A 236 -1.22 11.70 12.22
CA GLU A 236 -1.42 12.84 13.14
C GLU A 236 -2.31 13.95 12.55
N LYS A 237 -2.28 14.14 11.21
CA LYS A 237 -2.93 15.29 10.56
C LYS A 237 -4.35 15.02 10.09
N ALA A 238 -4.70 13.77 9.77
CA ALA A 238 -6.00 13.47 9.19
C ALA A 238 -7.10 13.62 10.26
N LYS A 239 -8.13 14.41 9.95
CA LYS A 239 -9.22 14.75 10.89
C LYS A 239 -10.56 14.16 10.50
N ILE A 240 -10.72 13.80 9.23
CA ILE A 240 -11.99 13.39 8.65
C ILE A 240 -11.82 11.97 8.07
N PRO A 241 -12.57 10.97 8.56
CA PRO A 241 -12.55 9.63 7.99
C PRO A 241 -12.90 9.63 6.50
N GLY A 242 -12.12 8.91 5.69
CA GLY A 242 -12.32 8.81 4.24
C GLY A 242 -11.84 10.03 3.45
N GLU A 243 -11.20 11.00 4.10
CA GLU A 243 -10.53 12.08 3.39
C GLU A 243 -9.33 11.52 2.61
N ILE A 244 -9.20 11.96 1.35
CA ILE A 244 -8.09 11.58 0.48
C ILE A 244 -7.23 12.82 0.24
N LEU A 245 -6.06 12.86 0.90
CA LEU A 245 -5.07 13.91 0.69
C LEU A 245 -4.27 13.64 -0.58
N SER A 246 -4.40 14.48 -1.59
CA SER A 246 -3.54 14.37 -2.78
C SER A 246 -2.16 14.95 -2.48
N LEU A 247 -1.13 14.14 -2.69
CA LEU A 247 0.24 14.58 -2.56
C LEU A 247 0.66 15.37 -3.80
N ASN A 248 1.49 16.40 -3.62
CA ASN A 248 1.88 17.34 -4.69
C ASN A 248 3.15 16.91 -5.44
N PHE A 249 3.40 15.60 -5.57
CA PHE A 249 4.53 15.07 -6.35
C PHE A 249 4.10 14.84 -7.79
N ILE A 250 4.98 15.18 -8.74
CA ILE A 250 4.70 15.12 -10.18
C ILE A 250 5.55 14.02 -10.81
N TRP A 251 4.90 13.13 -11.55
CA TRP A 251 5.59 12.15 -12.36
C TRP A 251 6.29 12.84 -13.54
N SER A 252 7.62 12.74 -13.61
CA SER A 252 8.44 13.43 -14.62
C SER A 252 9.38 12.50 -15.39
N HIS A 253 9.23 11.18 -15.25
CA HIS A 253 10.15 10.17 -15.78
C HIS A 253 9.72 9.53 -17.11
N GLY A 254 8.76 10.14 -17.81
CA GLY A 254 8.32 9.68 -19.12
C GLY A 254 7.28 8.55 -19.07
N LYS A 255 7.16 7.79 -20.16
CA LYS A 255 6.21 6.67 -20.26
C LYS A 255 6.79 5.40 -19.64
N VAL A 256 5.92 4.57 -19.07
CA VAL A 256 6.33 3.24 -18.58
C VAL A 256 6.43 2.24 -19.74
N PRO A 257 7.20 1.15 -19.59
CA PRO A 257 7.31 0.10 -20.59
C PRO A 257 5.95 -0.51 -20.99
N ASN A 258 5.90 -1.19 -22.14
CA ASN A 258 4.70 -1.91 -22.56
C ASN A 258 4.58 -3.27 -21.85
N TRP A 259 3.36 -3.63 -21.42
CA TRP A 259 3.03 -4.85 -20.65
C TRP A 259 1.52 -5.16 -20.73
#